data_AF-A0A817FX96-F1
#
_entry.id   AF-A0A817FX96-F1
#
_cell.length_a   1.000
_cell.length_b   1.000
_cell.length_c   1.000
_cell.angle_alpha   90.00
_cell.angle_beta   90.00
_cell.angle_gamma   90.00
#
_symmetry.space_group_name_H-M   'P 1'
#
loop_
_entity.id
_entity.type
_entity.pdbx_description
1 polymer ?
#
loop_
_entity_poly.entity_id
_entity_poly.type
_entity_poly.pdbx_seq_one_letter_code
_entity_poly.pdbx_strand_id
1 'polypeptide(L)'
;METPVRPLIGSSSECTRFLNVLMCYVCSPLQYGFYRSERLHVCLSYCDRMHKACATALMKGIPVGELYANGREFCLSRRFEINDFDNSSSCFSDDDLILQTKKQIRIGDINMGSTNIERPNFLKLFIVICLAAMLSFILC
;
A
#
# COMPACT_ATOMS: atom_id res chain seq x y z
N MET A 1 -22.92 6.27 -0.18
CA MET A 1 -22.36 6.01 -1.53
C MET A 1 -20.89 6.35 -1.47
N GLU A 2 -20.03 5.36 -1.23
CA GLU A 2 -18.58 5.57 -1.20
C GLU A 2 -18.12 5.80 -2.64
N THR A 3 -17.49 6.94 -2.91
CA THR A 3 -16.98 7.24 -4.25
C THR A 3 -15.82 6.29 -4.56
N PRO A 4 -15.86 5.53 -5.66
CA PRO A 4 -14.72 4.72 -6.06
C PRO A 4 -13.49 5.62 -6.22
N VAL A 5 -12.35 5.18 -5.67
CA VAL A 5 -11.07 5.89 -5.80
C VAL A 5 -10.76 6.00 -7.29
N ARG A 6 -10.78 7.22 -7.82
CA ARG A 6 -10.50 7.45 -9.24
C ARG A 6 -9.00 7.30 -9.48
N PRO A 7 -8.58 6.54 -10.51
CA PRO A 7 -7.19 6.49 -10.92
C PRO A 7 -6.65 7.90 -11.25
N LEU A 8 -5.32 8.04 -11.23
CA LEU A 8 -4.69 9.27 -11.70
C LEU A 8 -5.06 9.50 -13.17
N ILE A 9 -5.33 10.75 -13.54
CA ILE A 9 -5.64 11.09 -14.93
C ILE A 9 -4.43 10.73 -15.79
N GLY A 10 -4.63 9.97 -16.88
CA GLY A 10 -3.55 9.49 -17.73
C GLY A 10 -2.75 8.30 -17.19
N SER A 11 -3.20 7.67 -16.08
CA SER A 11 -2.56 6.46 -15.58
C SER A 11 -2.86 5.23 -16.44
N SER A 12 -1.83 4.45 -16.74
CA SER A 12 -1.98 3.10 -17.27
C SER A 12 -2.67 2.17 -16.24
N SER A 13 -3.19 1.04 -16.71
CA SER A 13 -3.69 -0.03 -15.84
C SER A 13 -2.59 -0.56 -14.90
N GLU A 14 -1.35 -0.57 -15.38
CA GLU A 14 -0.17 -0.97 -14.61
C GLU A 14 0.14 0.02 -13.48
N CYS A 15 0.13 1.34 -13.76
CA CYS A 15 0.29 2.36 -12.71
C CYS A 15 -0.80 2.24 -11.63
N THR A 16 -2.05 2.07 -12.07
CA THR A 16 -3.18 1.88 -11.16
C THR A 16 -2.98 0.65 -10.28
N ARG A 17 -2.48 -0.45 -10.85
CA ARG A 17 -2.17 -1.67 -10.12
C ARG A 17 -1.09 -1.43 -9.06
N PHE A 18 0.02 -0.77 -9.40
CA PHE A 18 1.05 -0.44 -8.42
C PHE A 18 0.48 0.39 -7.28
N LEU A 19 -0.24 1.48 -7.57
CA LEU A 19 -0.83 2.35 -6.55
C LEU A 19 -1.83 1.62 -5.65
N ASN A 20 -2.66 0.74 -6.23
CA ASN A 20 -3.62 -0.05 -5.45
C ASN A 20 -2.91 -1.06 -4.54
N VAL A 21 -1.90 -1.75 -5.06
CA VAL A 21 -1.07 -2.67 -4.28
C VAL A 21 -0.36 -1.93 -3.16
N LEU A 22 0.19 -0.76 -3.43
CA LEU A 22 0.85 0.07 -2.43
C LEU A 22 -0.10 0.36 -1.27
N MET A 23 -1.35 0.76 -1.53
CA MET A 23 -2.33 1.02 -0.46
C MET A 23 -2.61 -0.19 0.43
N CYS A 24 -2.38 -1.41 -0.05
CA CYS A 24 -2.57 -2.64 0.71
C CYS A 24 -1.44 -2.93 1.71
N TYR A 25 -0.37 -2.12 1.80
CA TYR A 25 0.70 -2.32 2.79
C TYR A 25 0.15 -2.38 4.23
N VAL A 26 -0.96 -1.66 4.49
CA VAL A 26 -1.64 -1.65 5.79
C VAL A 26 -2.27 -2.98 6.17
N CYS A 27 -2.59 -3.81 5.18
CA CYS A 27 -3.26 -5.10 5.35
C CYS A 27 -2.28 -6.28 5.36
N SER A 28 -0.97 -6.03 5.15
CA SER A 28 0.01 -7.12 5.09
C SER A 28 0.23 -7.73 6.48
N PRO A 29 0.17 -9.07 6.65
CA PRO A 29 0.54 -9.70 7.92
C PRO A 29 2.05 -9.61 8.19
N LEU A 30 2.86 -9.21 7.21
CA LEU A 30 4.29 -8.93 7.36
C LEU A 30 4.58 -7.44 7.50
N GLN A 31 3.55 -6.61 7.77
CA GLN A 31 3.69 -5.15 7.92
C GLN A 31 4.82 -4.76 8.88
N TYR A 32 5.03 -5.53 9.96
CA TYR A 32 6.08 -5.26 10.95
C TYR A 32 7.50 -5.20 10.36
N GLY A 33 7.75 -5.84 9.21
CA GLY A 33 9.06 -5.86 8.56
C GLY A 33 9.40 -4.55 7.82
N PHE A 34 8.39 -3.85 7.33
CA PHE A 34 8.57 -2.70 6.42
C PHE A 34 7.83 -1.42 6.85
N TYR A 35 6.95 -1.46 7.84
CA TYR A 35 6.32 -0.28 8.41
C TYR A 35 6.81 -0.06 9.84
N ARG A 36 7.66 0.95 10.03
CA ARG A 36 8.32 1.26 11.30
C ARG A 36 8.58 2.76 11.42
N SER A 37 8.62 3.27 12.65
CA SER A 37 8.78 4.71 12.91
C SER A 37 7.78 5.58 12.14
N GLU A 38 6.53 5.11 12.04
CA GLU A 38 5.43 5.78 11.31
C GLU A 38 5.71 6.01 9.82
N ARG A 39 6.65 5.24 9.24
CA ARG A 39 7.05 5.33 7.84
C ARG A 39 7.04 3.98 7.17
N LEU A 40 6.62 4.00 5.90
CA LEU A 40 6.72 2.85 5.01
C LEU A 40 8.12 2.82 4.40
N HIS A 41 8.82 1.71 4.59
CA HIS A 41 10.05 1.38 3.90
C HIS A 41 9.71 0.63 2.62
N VAL A 42 10.07 1.18 1.47
CA VAL A 42 9.77 0.62 0.16
C VAL A 42 11.07 0.20 -0.51
N CYS A 43 11.06 -0.94 -1.20
CA CYS A 43 12.22 -1.40 -1.93
C CYS A 43 12.47 -0.49 -3.14
N LEU A 44 13.72 -0.13 -3.42
CA LEU A 44 14.04 0.76 -4.54
C LEU A 44 13.51 0.24 -5.88
N SER A 45 13.60 -1.08 -6.12
CA SER A 45 13.11 -1.65 -7.38
C SER A 45 11.61 -1.49 -7.57
N TYR A 46 10.84 -1.54 -6.47
CA TYR A 46 9.40 -1.28 -6.51
C TYR A 46 9.12 0.17 -6.91
N CYS A 47 9.88 1.11 -6.32
CA CYS A 47 9.79 2.53 -6.66
C CYS A 47 10.09 2.79 -8.13
N ASP A 48 11.13 2.18 -8.68
CA ASP A 48 11.51 2.33 -10.10
C ASP A 48 10.46 1.74 -11.05
N ARG A 49 9.94 0.54 -10.75
CA ARG A 49 8.85 -0.06 -11.55
C ARG A 49 7.58 0.79 -11.50
N MET A 50 7.21 1.27 -10.32
CA MET A 50 6.03 2.10 -10.13
C MET A 50 6.17 3.44 -10.86
N HIS A 51 7.33 4.12 -10.76
CA HIS A 51 7.59 5.37 -11.49
C HIS A 51 7.51 5.16 -12.99
N LYS A 52 8.15 4.11 -13.52
CA LYS A 52 8.09 3.77 -14.94
C LYS A 52 6.65 3.54 -15.41
N ALA A 53 5.86 2.78 -14.67
CA ALA A 53 4.46 2.51 -15.00
C ALA A 53 3.60 3.77 -14.95
N CYS A 54 3.91 4.69 -14.03
CA CYS A 54 3.17 5.92 -13.80
C CYS A 54 3.70 7.15 -14.56
N ALA A 55 4.74 7.04 -15.38
CA ALA A 55 5.43 8.18 -15.99
C ALA A 55 4.50 9.13 -16.77
N THR A 56 3.46 8.60 -17.43
CA THR A 56 2.47 9.38 -18.19
C THR A 56 1.29 9.87 -17.34
N ALA A 57 1.17 9.41 -16.10
CA ALA A 57 0.09 9.84 -15.22
C ALA A 57 0.31 11.30 -14.79
N LEU A 58 -0.79 12.05 -14.71
CA LEU A 58 -0.75 13.45 -14.33
C LEU A 58 -0.84 13.58 -12.80
N MET A 59 0.13 14.27 -12.23
CA MET A 59 0.13 14.71 -10.85
C MET A 59 0.18 16.23 -10.81
N LYS A 60 -0.86 16.86 -10.24
CA LYS A 60 -1.03 18.34 -10.28
C LYS A 60 -1.00 18.91 -11.72
N GLY A 61 -1.48 18.13 -12.69
CA GLY A 61 -1.50 18.52 -14.11
C GLY A 61 -0.20 18.32 -14.87
N ILE A 62 0.88 17.86 -14.23
CA ILE A 62 2.18 17.60 -14.86
C ILE A 62 2.43 16.08 -14.89
N PRO A 63 2.95 15.51 -15.98
CA PRO A 63 3.33 14.10 -16.02
C PRO A 63 4.34 13.74 -14.92
N VAL A 64 4.13 12.60 -14.27
CA VAL A 64 5.02 12.09 -13.21
C VAL A 64 6.46 11.95 -13.70
N GLY A 65 6.66 11.52 -14.95
CA GLY A 65 7.98 11.39 -15.57
C GLY A 65 8.70 12.72 -15.79
N GLU A 66 7.97 13.85 -15.81
CA GLU A 66 8.56 15.19 -15.87
C GLU A 66 8.83 15.74 -14.46
N LEU A 67 8.03 15.36 -13.48
CA LEU A 67 8.18 15.82 -12.09
C LEU A 67 9.34 15.15 -11.35
N TYR A 68 9.64 13.89 -11.68
CA TYR A 68 10.62 13.07 -10.97
C TYR A 68 11.48 12.31 -11.98
N ALA A 69 12.80 12.38 -11.81
CA ALA A 69 13.73 11.78 -12.76
C ALA A 69 13.79 10.25 -12.66
N ASN A 70 13.44 9.69 -11.49
CA ASN A 70 13.57 8.26 -11.18
C ASN A 70 12.59 7.82 -10.07
N GLY A 71 12.54 6.51 -9.82
CA GLY A 71 11.68 5.93 -8.78
C GLY A 71 12.02 6.40 -7.38
N ARG A 72 13.31 6.62 -7.08
CA ARG A 72 13.74 7.13 -5.78
C ARG A 72 13.08 8.46 -5.46
N GLU A 73 13.23 9.45 -6.34
CA GLU A 73 12.61 10.77 -6.18
C GLU A 73 11.09 10.67 -6.06
N PHE A 74 10.47 9.81 -6.87
CA PHE A 74 9.04 9.60 -6.84
C PHE A 74 8.56 9.05 -5.49
N CYS A 75 9.26 8.08 -4.90
CA CYS A 75 8.93 7.52 -3.59
C CYS A 75 9.25 8.49 -2.44
N LEU A 76 10.38 9.20 -2.49
CA LEU A 76 10.72 10.22 -1.48
C LEU A 76 9.68 11.35 -1.44
N SER A 77 9.13 11.75 -2.59
CA SER A 77 8.04 12.75 -2.67
C SER A 77 6.79 12.35 -1.87
N ARG A 78 6.59 11.04 -1.66
CA ARG A 78 5.50 10.46 -0.88
C ARG A 78 5.85 10.21 0.59
N ARG A 79 7.02 10.67 1.05
CA ARG A 79 7.54 10.50 2.42
C ARG A 79 7.78 9.03 2.81
N PHE A 80 8.12 8.20 1.84
CA PHE A 80 8.59 6.84 2.10
C PHE A 80 10.07 6.83 2.44
N GLU A 81 10.47 5.90 3.27
CA GLU A 81 11.87 5.50 3.41
C GLU A 81 12.20 4.50 2.32
N ILE A 82 13.42 4.54 1.79
CA ILE A 82 13.83 3.68 0.69
C ILE A 82 14.94 2.77 1.17
N ASN A 83 14.76 1.46 0.97
CA ASN A 83 15.84 0.51 1.14
C ASN A 83 16.46 0.23 -0.23
N ASP A 84 17.76 0.44 -0.35
CA ASP A 84 18.51 0.20 -1.60
C ASP A 84 18.69 -1.29 -1.91
N PHE A 85 18.58 -2.13 -0.87
CA PHE A 85 18.66 -3.57 -0.98
C PHE A 85 17.26 -4.17 -0.97
N ASP A 86 16.91 -4.91 -2.02
CA ASP A 86 15.67 -5.67 -2.14
C ASP A 86 15.69 -6.92 -1.26
N ASN A 87 15.72 -6.70 0.06
CA ASN A 87 15.53 -7.75 1.05
C ASN A 87 14.04 -7.76 1.42
N SER A 88 13.31 -8.76 0.92
CA SER A 88 11.84 -8.87 1.03
C SER A 88 11.29 -8.78 2.46
N SER A 89 12.10 -9.04 3.48
CA SER A 89 11.68 -8.91 4.88
C SER A 89 11.77 -7.50 5.45
N SER A 90 12.49 -6.57 4.80
CA SER A 90 12.85 -5.26 5.38
C SER A 90 12.20 -4.05 4.69
N CYS A 91 11.66 -4.27 3.49
CA CYS A 91 10.99 -3.26 2.67
C CYS A 91 9.80 -3.88 1.93
N PHE A 92 8.84 -3.03 1.60
CA PHE A 92 7.64 -3.40 0.87
C PHE A 92 7.93 -3.57 -0.64
N SER A 93 7.46 -4.69 -1.20
CA SER A 93 7.38 -4.98 -2.63
C SER A 93 6.04 -5.66 -2.97
N ASP A 94 5.64 -5.66 -4.25
CA ASP A 94 4.47 -6.42 -4.72
C ASP A 94 4.66 -7.94 -4.70
N ASP A 95 5.90 -8.42 -4.56
CA ASP A 95 6.24 -9.84 -4.41
C ASP A 95 5.67 -10.45 -3.12
N ASP A 96 5.57 -9.65 -2.06
CA ASP A 96 5.06 -10.10 -0.76
C ASP A 96 3.58 -10.47 -0.83
N LEU A 97 2.81 -9.81 -1.72
CA LEU A 97 1.41 -10.13 -1.98
C LEU A 97 1.26 -11.34 -2.90
N ILE A 98 2.19 -11.56 -3.83
CA ILE A 98 2.21 -12.75 -4.69
C ILE A 98 2.50 -14.01 -3.87
N LEU A 99 3.37 -13.94 -2.87
CA LEU A 99 3.62 -15.04 -1.94
C LEU A 99 2.38 -15.38 -1.09
N GLN A 100 1.60 -14.39 -0.67
CA GLN A 100 0.32 -14.61 0.02
C GLN A 100 -0.68 -15.32 -0.90
N THR A 101 -0.76 -14.87 -2.16
CA THR A 101 -1.66 -15.43 -3.17
C THR A 101 -1.25 -16.86 -3.55
N LYS A 102 0.06 -17.15 -3.68
CA LYS A 102 0.59 -18.49 -3.96
C LYS A 102 0.44 -19.45 -2.78
N LYS A 103 0.58 -18.98 -1.53
CA LYS A 103 0.39 -19.82 -0.34
C LYS A 103 -1.09 -20.21 -0.13
N GLN A 104 -2.02 -19.42 -0.65
CA GLN A 104 -3.45 -19.73 -0.72
C GLN A 104 -3.80 -20.73 -1.86
N ILE A 105 -2.94 -20.94 -2.86
CA ILE A 105 -3.14 -21.94 -3.93
C ILE A 105 -2.37 -23.22 -3.59
N ARG A 106 -2.75 -23.86 -2.47
CA ARG A 106 -2.49 -25.27 -2.14
C ARG A 106 -3.78 -25.88 -1.60
N ILE A 107 -4.89 -25.62 -2.27
CA ILE A 107 -6.19 -26.21 -1.98
C ILE A 107 -6.66 -26.79 -3.31
N GLY A 108 -6.54 -28.11 -3.45
CA GLY A 108 -7.42 -28.84 -4.36
C GLY A 108 -8.86 -28.56 -3.96
N ASP A 109 -9.73 -28.47 -4.95
CA ASP A 109 -11.17 -28.20 -4.86
C ASP A 109 -11.55 -26.74 -5.11
N ILE A 110 -11.77 -26.47 -6.40
CA ILE A 110 -12.64 -25.42 -6.90
C ILE A 110 -14.04 -25.70 -6.35
N ASN A 111 -14.54 -24.85 -5.46
CA ASN A 111 -15.97 -24.60 -5.33
C ASN A 111 -16.19 -23.12 -5.01
N MET A 112 -16.74 -22.43 -6.00
CA MET A 112 -17.23 -21.07 -5.93
C MET A 112 -18.46 -21.05 -5.01
N GLY A 113 -18.22 -20.84 -3.71
CA GLY A 113 -19.25 -20.66 -2.70
C GLY A 113 -19.01 -19.38 -1.93
N SER A 114 -19.76 -18.32 -2.27
CA SER A 114 -19.82 -17.08 -1.50
C SER A 114 -20.12 -17.38 -0.04
N THR A 115 -19.17 -17.08 0.85
CA THR A 115 -19.42 -16.99 2.28
C THR A 115 -19.32 -15.53 2.71
N ASN A 116 -20.44 -15.02 3.22
CA ASN A 116 -20.53 -13.69 3.83
C ASN A 116 -19.62 -13.67 5.06
N ILE A 117 -18.45 -13.05 4.92
CA ILE A 117 -17.63 -12.66 6.07
C ILE A 117 -18.21 -11.35 6.59
N GLU A 118 -18.97 -11.42 7.69
CA GLU A 118 -19.36 -10.25 8.47
C GLU A 118 -18.09 -9.50 8.89
N ARG A 119 -17.83 -8.35 8.27
CA ARG A 119 -16.75 -7.46 8.68
C ARG A 119 -17.07 -6.94 10.09
N PRO A 120 -16.15 -7.07 11.05
CA PRO A 120 -16.29 -6.35 12.31
C PRO A 120 -16.31 -4.85 12.02
N ASN A 121 -17.30 -4.15 12.59
CA ASN A 121 -17.49 -2.71 12.44
C ASN A 121 -16.26 -1.94 12.98
N PHE A 122 -15.32 -1.62 12.09
CA PHE A 122 -14.11 -0.83 12.37
C PHE A 122 -14.42 0.49 13.10
N LEU A 123 -15.62 1.05 12.90
CA LEU A 123 -16.09 2.25 13.58
C LEU A 123 -16.11 2.09 15.13
N LYS A 124 -16.44 0.90 15.64
CA LYS A 124 -16.40 0.65 17.10
C LYS A 124 -14.97 0.60 17.63
N LEU A 125 -14.04 0.06 16.85
CA LEU A 125 -12.63 -0.03 17.24
C LEU A 125 -11.96 1.35 17.28
N PHE A 126 -12.25 2.21 16.30
CA PHE A 126 -11.77 3.60 16.30
C PHE A 126 -12.32 4.41 17.48
N ILE A 127 -13.60 4.26 17.82
CA ILE A 127 -14.19 4.98 18.97
C ILE A 127 -13.54 4.55 20.28
N VAL A 128 -13.28 3.25 20.48
CA VAL A 128 -12.63 2.75 21.70
C VAL A 128 -11.19 3.27 21.83
N ILE A 129 -10.43 3.27 20.73
CA ILE A 129 -9.06 3.80 20.72
C ILE A 129 -9.05 5.30 20.99
N CYS A 130 -9.93 6.08 20.36
CA CYS A 130 -10.04 7.52 20.60
C CYS A 130 -10.46 7.87 22.03
N LEU A 131 -11.40 7.13 22.62
CA LEU A 131 -11.83 7.35 24.01
C LEU A 131 -10.72 6.99 25.02
N ALA A 132 -9.97 5.91 24.77
CA ALA A 132 -8.83 5.53 25.60
C ALA A 132 -7.68 6.56 25.52
N ALA A 133 -7.45 7.13 24.34
CA ALA A 133 -6.48 8.21 24.17
C ALA A 133 -6.91 9.48 24.91
N MET A 134 -8.20 9.86 24.84
CA MET A 134 -8.72 11.05 25.54
C MET A 134 -8.63 10.92 27.08
N LEU A 135 -8.87 9.73 27.64
CA LEU A 135 -8.74 9.49 29.08
C LEU A 135 -7.29 9.59 29.57
N SER A 136 -6.32 9.25 28.72
CA SER A 136 -4.89 9.37 29.04
C SER A 136 -4.40 10.82 29.13
N PHE A 137 -5.10 11.77 28.51
CA PHE A 137 -4.76 13.20 28.58
C PHE A 137 -5.38 13.93 29.79
N ILE A 138 -6.34 13.34 30.50
CA ILE A 138 -7.03 13.96 31.66
C ILE A 138 -6.35 13.59 33.00
N LEU A 139 -5.45 12.60 33.00
CA LEU A 139 -4.73 12.11 34.19
C LEU A 139 -3.26 12.57 34.26
N CYS A 140 -2.89 13.65 33.57
CA CYS A 140 -1.64 14.40 33.77
C CYS A 140 -1.95 15.86 34.11
#